data_AF-A0A7Y8IKN2-F1
#
_entry.id   AF-A0A7Y8IKN2-F1
#
_cell.length_a   1.000
_cell.length_b   1.000
_cell.length_c   1.000
_cell.angle_alpha   90.00
_cell.angle_beta   90.00
_cell.angle_gamma   90.00
#
_symmetry.space_group_name_H-M   'P 1'
#
loop_
_entity.id
_entity.type
_entity.pdbx_description
1 polymer ?
#
loop_
_entity_poly.entity_id
_entity_poly.type
_entity_poly.pdbx_seq_one_letter_code
_entity_poly.pdbx_strand_id
1 'polypeptide(L)'
;MEKLFKEADIKLHVSAEASDEYEINKDFMLDFVNNEMSKRKDLVQLIGGNSLQMMYDNHRNHVHFMINVFKFSLFEMLVRLVPWVYKSYHNHGFSYEYFPVELKAWKNAVKKFLSKSNASEIIKIYDWLINKHKKMIELSKRQSDFILKIEEEWKDKKNEFLSYIIDGDFESALKFTNKILKSYNEMSFIKRADEALYIAKRNGRNRCEII
;
A
#
# COMPACT_ATOMS: atom_id res chain seq x y z
N MET A 1 9.24 0.55 -15.13
CA MET A 1 8.55 -0.02 -13.96
C MET A 1 9.16 -1.37 -13.58
N GLU A 2 9.31 -2.31 -14.52
CA GLU A 2 9.95 -3.62 -14.29
C GLU A 2 11.33 -3.58 -13.61
N LYS A 3 12.22 -2.65 -14.00
CA LYS A 3 13.53 -2.49 -13.35
C LYS A 3 13.43 -2.15 -11.86
N LEU A 4 12.40 -1.39 -11.45
CA LEU A 4 12.17 -1.06 -10.04
C LEU A 4 11.61 -2.25 -9.27
N PHE A 5 10.76 -3.08 -9.89
CA PHE A 5 10.28 -4.31 -9.26
C PHE A 5 11.42 -5.26 -8.95
N LYS A 6 12.28 -5.54 -9.94
CA LYS A 6 13.47 -6.39 -9.74
C LYS A 6 14.40 -5.81 -8.67
N GLU A 7 14.61 -4.51 -8.68
CA GLU A 7 15.45 -3.86 -7.66
C GLU A 7 14.84 -3.98 -6.25
N ALA A 8 13.53 -3.77 -6.11
CA ALA A 8 12.84 -3.89 -4.83
C ALA A 8 12.88 -5.32 -4.30
N ASP A 9 12.62 -6.31 -5.16
CA ASP A 9 12.64 -7.74 -4.82
C ASP A 9 14.02 -8.22 -4.34
N ILE A 10 15.10 -7.70 -4.92
CA ILE A 10 16.48 -8.05 -4.53
C ILE A 10 16.93 -7.32 -3.26
N LYS A 11 16.55 -6.05 -3.10
CA LYS A 11 17.12 -5.17 -2.05
C LYS A 11 16.28 -5.08 -0.79
N LEU A 12 14.99 -5.36 -0.87
CA LEU A 12 14.06 -5.15 0.23
C LEU A 12 13.68 -6.49 0.83
N HIS A 13 13.83 -6.56 2.14
CA HIS A 13 13.45 -7.72 2.94
C HIS A 13 13.11 -7.24 4.34
N VAL A 14 12.08 -7.83 4.92
CA VAL A 14 11.68 -7.65 6.32
C VAL A 14 11.38 -9.04 6.87
N SER A 15 12.00 -9.38 7.98
CA SER A 15 11.73 -10.59 8.74
C SER A 15 10.33 -10.57 9.36
N ALA A 16 9.81 -11.73 9.73
CA ALA A 16 8.52 -11.82 10.42
C ALA A 16 8.58 -11.06 11.76
N GLU A 17 9.69 -11.21 12.49
CA GLU A 17 9.94 -10.56 13.77
C GLU A 17 9.94 -9.03 13.63
N ALA A 18 10.60 -8.48 12.60
CA ALA A 18 10.61 -7.04 12.37
C ALA A 18 9.23 -6.51 11.95
N SER A 19 8.48 -7.29 11.16
CA SER A 19 7.11 -6.97 10.76
C SER A 19 6.16 -6.94 11.96
N ASP A 20 6.25 -7.93 12.84
CA ASP A 20 5.39 -8.04 14.03
C ASP A 20 5.72 -6.92 15.03
N GLU A 21 6.99 -6.61 15.26
CA GLU A 21 7.38 -5.49 16.13
C GLU A 21 6.89 -4.14 15.57
N TYR A 22 6.93 -3.96 14.24
CA TYR A 22 6.39 -2.77 13.59
C TYR A 22 4.88 -2.62 13.82
N GLU A 23 4.12 -3.72 13.69
CA GLU A 23 2.67 -3.71 13.93
C GLU A 23 2.33 -3.46 15.41
N ILE A 24 3.02 -4.12 16.34
CA ILE A 24 2.83 -3.92 17.78
C ILE A 24 3.03 -2.44 18.16
N ASN A 25 4.02 -1.78 17.55
CA ASN A 25 4.36 -0.38 17.85
C ASN A 25 3.67 0.64 16.93
N LYS A 26 2.72 0.22 16.08
CA LYS A 26 2.13 1.08 15.03
C LYS A 26 1.52 2.37 15.57
N ASP A 27 0.85 2.31 16.73
CA ASP A 27 0.13 3.46 17.28
C ASP A 27 1.10 4.48 17.89
N PHE A 28 2.14 4.01 18.60
CA PHE A 28 3.22 4.87 19.10
C PHE A 28 3.97 5.56 17.96
N MET A 29 4.25 4.84 16.87
CA MET A 29 4.89 5.42 15.70
C MET A 29 3.99 6.44 15.00
N LEU A 30 2.70 6.13 14.83
CA LEU A 30 1.73 7.03 14.21
C LEU A 30 1.63 8.36 15.00
N ASP A 31 1.49 8.28 16.32
CA ASP A 31 1.42 9.46 17.18
C ASP A 31 2.70 10.30 17.11
N PHE A 32 3.86 9.63 17.12
CA PHE A 32 5.14 10.30 16.96
C PHE A 32 5.23 11.05 15.62
N VAL A 33 4.87 10.41 14.51
CA VAL A 33 4.91 11.03 13.18
C VAL A 33 3.93 12.21 13.09
N ASN A 34 2.70 12.05 13.59
CA ASN A 34 1.71 13.14 13.66
C ASN A 34 2.25 14.35 14.43
N ASN A 35 2.84 14.10 15.60
CA ASN A 35 3.40 15.13 16.46
C ASN A 35 4.64 15.81 15.84
N GLU A 36 5.54 15.04 15.22
CA GLU A 36 6.73 15.60 14.55
C GLU A 36 6.36 16.45 13.34
N MET A 37 5.42 15.97 12.51
CA MET A 37 4.99 16.67 11.29
C MET A 37 4.18 17.94 11.62
N SER A 38 3.25 17.87 12.58
CA SER A 38 2.39 19.00 12.95
C SER A 38 3.16 20.21 13.52
N LYS A 39 4.35 19.99 14.07
CA LYS A 39 5.21 21.04 14.63
C LYS A 39 6.10 21.74 13.61
N ARG A 40 6.10 21.29 12.35
CA ARG A 40 6.95 21.87 11.31
C ARG A 40 6.49 23.26 10.91
N LYS A 41 7.44 24.20 10.81
CA LYS A 41 7.17 25.58 10.39
C LYS A 41 6.74 25.69 8.93
N ASP A 42 7.24 24.80 8.07
CA ASP A 42 6.94 24.75 6.63
C ASP A 42 5.73 23.86 6.29
N LEU A 43 5.03 23.32 7.30
CA LEU A 43 3.99 22.32 7.08
C LEU A 43 2.88 22.79 6.13
N VAL A 44 2.41 24.02 6.32
CA VAL A 44 1.33 24.61 5.51
C VAL A 44 1.70 24.58 4.01
N GLN A 45 2.97 24.83 3.68
CA GLN A 45 3.47 24.77 2.31
C GLN A 45 3.57 23.33 1.81
N LEU A 46 4.01 22.40 2.67
CA LEU A 46 4.15 20.98 2.33
C LEU A 46 2.80 20.33 2.01
N ILE A 47 1.75 20.64 2.77
CA ILE A 47 0.40 20.06 2.57
C ILE A 47 -0.52 20.93 1.71
N GLY A 48 -0.01 22.02 1.11
CA GLY A 48 -0.81 22.87 0.21
C GLY A 48 -1.98 23.59 0.88
N GLY A 49 -1.87 23.92 2.17
CA GLY A 49 -2.95 24.55 2.93
C GLY A 49 -4.08 23.61 3.35
N ASN A 50 -3.96 22.30 3.12
CA ASN A 50 -4.92 21.31 3.62
C ASN A 50 -4.98 21.25 5.16
N SER A 51 -6.01 20.58 5.68
CA SER A 51 -6.15 20.37 7.12
C SER A 51 -5.12 19.37 7.66
N LEU A 52 -4.79 19.48 8.95
CA LEU A 52 -3.99 18.47 9.65
C LEU A 52 -4.65 17.09 9.61
N GLN A 53 -5.98 17.03 9.61
CA GLN A 53 -6.71 15.76 9.56
C GLN A 53 -6.40 14.97 8.28
N MET A 54 -6.36 15.63 7.11
CA MET A 54 -6.01 14.96 5.86
C MET A 54 -4.60 14.37 5.90
N MET A 55 -3.65 15.06 6.53
CA MET A 55 -2.30 14.55 6.75
C MET A 55 -2.31 13.35 7.72
N TYR A 56 -3.06 13.42 8.81
CA TYR A 56 -3.16 12.32 9.77
C TYR A 56 -3.81 11.08 9.17
N ASP A 57 -4.81 11.26 8.30
CA ASP A 57 -5.43 10.17 7.56
C ASP A 57 -4.42 9.54 6.59
N ASN A 58 -3.57 10.34 5.93
CA ASN A 58 -2.46 9.83 5.14
C ASN A 58 -1.50 8.98 5.98
N HIS A 59 -1.09 9.46 7.15
CA HIS A 59 -0.18 8.73 8.03
C HIS A 59 -0.80 7.40 8.53
N ARG A 60 -2.10 7.41 8.84
CA ARG A 60 -2.85 6.19 9.21
C ARG A 60 -2.87 5.21 8.04
N ASN A 61 -3.16 5.67 6.84
CA ASN A 61 -3.14 4.83 5.64
C ASN A 61 -1.73 4.27 5.38
N HIS A 62 -0.69 5.08 5.54
CA HIS A 62 0.70 4.68 5.40
C HIS A 62 1.05 3.53 6.35
N VAL A 63 0.77 3.66 7.65
CA VAL A 63 1.18 2.62 8.62
C VAL A 63 0.51 1.29 8.35
N HIS A 64 -0.79 1.29 8.04
CA HIS A 64 -1.52 0.07 7.68
C HIS A 64 -1.02 -0.55 6.37
N PHE A 65 -0.73 0.31 5.38
CA PHE A 65 -0.17 -0.14 4.11
C PHE A 65 1.19 -0.81 4.31
N MET A 66 2.09 -0.19 5.09
CA MET A 66 3.43 -0.74 5.33
C MET A 66 3.38 -2.04 6.12
N ILE A 67 2.47 -2.19 7.10
CA ILE A 67 2.25 -3.47 7.81
C ILE A 67 1.95 -4.59 6.81
N ASN A 68 1.02 -4.35 5.87
CA ASN A 68 0.70 -5.34 4.84
C ASN A 68 1.89 -5.60 3.91
N VAL A 69 2.62 -4.57 3.51
CA VAL A 69 3.83 -4.73 2.70
C VAL A 69 4.86 -5.62 3.38
N PHE A 70 5.07 -5.46 4.69
CA PHE A 70 6.07 -6.22 5.43
C PHE A 70 5.63 -7.66 5.65
N LYS A 71 4.44 -7.86 6.22
CA LYS A 71 3.93 -9.20 6.55
C LYS A 71 3.86 -10.13 5.33
N PHE A 72 3.53 -9.58 4.17
CA PHE A 72 3.31 -10.38 2.95
C PHE A 72 4.37 -10.11 1.89
N SER A 73 5.48 -9.46 2.23
CA SER A 73 6.55 -9.17 1.27
C SER A 73 6.05 -8.54 -0.05
N LEU A 74 5.00 -7.70 0.02
CA LEU A 74 4.33 -7.09 -1.14
C LEU A 74 5.15 -5.92 -1.73
N PHE A 75 6.45 -6.10 -1.94
CA PHE A 75 7.34 -5.02 -2.42
C PHE A 75 7.03 -4.60 -3.86
N GLU A 76 6.52 -5.51 -4.71
CA GLU A 76 6.02 -5.11 -6.03
C GLU A 76 4.84 -4.13 -5.90
N MET A 77 3.92 -4.42 -4.97
CA MET A 77 2.77 -3.56 -4.70
C MET A 77 3.20 -2.18 -4.17
N LEU A 78 4.21 -2.14 -3.29
CA LEU A 78 4.84 -0.89 -2.84
C LEU A 78 5.30 -0.04 -4.04
N VAL A 79 6.03 -0.62 -4.98
CA VAL A 79 6.52 0.10 -6.17
C VAL A 79 5.39 0.57 -7.08
N ARG A 80 4.27 -0.17 -7.15
CA ARG A 80 3.11 0.19 -7.98
C ARG A 80 2.31 1.34 -7.38
N LEU A 81 2.10 1.33 -6.07
CA LEU A 81 1.18 2.26 -5.40
C LEU A 81 1.82 3.58 -5.00
N VAL A 82 3.11 3.61 -4.67
CA VAL A 82 3.77 4.86 -4.25
C VAL A 82 3.65 5.98 -5.30
N PRO A 83 3.86 5.75 -6.61
CA PRO A 83 3.59 6.79 -7.63
C PRO A 83 2.13 7.27 -7.65
N TRP A 84 1.17 6.39 -7.37
CA TRP A 84 -0.25 6.76 -7.34
C TRP A 84 -0.57 7.62 -6.11
N VAL A 85 0.00 7.29 -4.94
CA VAL A 85 -0.10 8.14 -3.74
C VAL A 85 0.48 9.53 -4.03
N TYR A 86 1.64 9.58 -4.67
CA TYR A 86 2.24 10.85 -5.12
C TYR A 86 1.31 11.65 -6.02
N LYS A 87 0.68 11.01 -7.00
CA LYS A 87 -0.30 11.65 -7.90
C LYS A 87 -1.51 12.15 -7.13
N SER A 88 -2.12 11.30 -6.30
CA SER A 88 -3.36 11.58 -5.57
C SER A 88 -3.21 12.78 -4.65
N TYR A 89 -2.23 12.77 -3.74
CA TYR A 89 -2.05 13.88 -2.80
C TYR A 89 -1.56 15.15 -3.49
N HIS A 90 -0.72 15.03 -4.54
CA HIS A 90 -0.31 16.21 -5.31
C HIS A 90 -1.51 16.88 -6.00
N ASN A 91 -2.47 16.11 -6.51
CA ASN A 91 -3.71 16.65 -7.07
C ASN A 91 -4.58 17.34 -6.00
N HIS A 92 -4.46 16.94 -4.73
CA HIS A 92 -5.09 17.64 -3.59
C HIS A 92 -4.25 18.83 -3.09
N GLY A 93 -3.14 19.17 -3.74
CA GLY A 93 -2.32 20.34 -3.42
C GLY A 93 -1.07 20.05 -2.59
N PHE A 94 -0.81 18.81 -2.19
CA PHE A 94 0.43 18.49 -1.47
C PHE A 94 1.66 18.74 -2.36
N SER A 95 2.71 19.30 -1.78
CA SER A 95 4.01 19.40 -2.43
C SER A 95 4.64 18.02 -2.55
N TYR A 96 5.35 17.74 -3.65
CA TYR A 96 6.16 16.52 -3.71
C TYR A 96 7.21 16.45 -2.59
N GLU A 97 7.69 17.59 -2.11
CA GLU A 97 8.67 17.66 -1.01
C GLU A 97 8.09 17.19 0.33
N TYR A 98 6.76 17.05 0.47
CA TYR A 98 6.14 16.46 1.65
C TYR A 98 6.58 15.00 1.87
N PHE A 99 6.59 14.18 0.82
CA PHE A 99 6.85 12.74 0.94
C PHE A 99 8.22 12.39 1.54
N PRO A 100 9.36 12.95 1.10
CA PRO A 100 10.64 12.65 1.73
C PRO A 100 10.72 13.18 3.16
N VAL A 101 9.95 14.22 3.52
CA VAL A 101 9.86 14.72 4.90
C VAL A 101 9.08 13.74 5.78
N GLU A 102 7.91 13.30 5.33
CA GLU A 102 7.09 12.29 6.01
C GLU A 102 7.84 10.96 6.17
N LEU A 103 8.47 10.45 5.11
CA LEU A 103 9.24 9.20 5.14
C LEU A 103 10.43 9.27 6.13
N LYS A 104 11.04 10.45 6.31
CA LYS A 104 12.06 10.66 7.35
C LYS A 104 11.47 10.62 8.74
N ALA A 105 10.28 11.17 8.95
CA ALA A 105 9.58 11.10 10.23
C ALA A 105 9.27 9.64 10.60
N TRP A 106 8.75 8.85 9.65
CA TRP A 106 8.55 7.39 9.83
C TRP A 106 9.86 6.66 10.14
N LYS A 107 10.94 6.95 9.40
CA LYS A 107 12.26 6.39 9.67
C LYS A 107 12.76 6.70 11.09
N ASN A 108 12.47 7.90 11.60
CA ASN A 108 12.82 8.28 12.97
C ASN A 108 11.93 7.57 14.01
N ALA A 109 10.64 7.38 13.72
CA ALA A 109 9.74 6.60 14.56
C ALA A 109 10.24 5.16 14.70
N VAL A 110 10.58 4.51 13.57
CA VAL A 110 11.14 3.15 13.56
C VAL A 110 12.39 3.04 14.41
N LYS A 111 13.33 3.99 14.29
CA LYS A 111 14.55 4.01 15.12
C LYS A 111 14.27 4.16 16.62
N LYS A 112 13.17 4.84 16.96
CA LYS A 112 12.82 5.17 18.34
C LYS A 112 12.11 4.02 19.06
N PHE A 113 11.24 3.31 18.35
CA PHE A 113 10.32 2.35 18.97
C PHE A 113 10.63 0.88 18.68
N LEU A 114 11.42 0.57 17.65
CA LEU A 114 11.81 -0.81 17.35
C LEU A 114 13.22 -1.11 17.88
N SER A 115 13.45 -2.40 18.16
CA SER A 115 14.77 -2.95 18.43
C SER A 115 15.74 -2.65 17.28
N LYS A 116 17.03 -2.48 17.61
CA LYS A 116 18.05 -2.07 16.62
C LYS A 116 18.17 -3.02 15.43
N SER A 117 18.03 -4.33 15.66
CA SER A 117 18.06 -5.34 14.59
C SER A 117 16.89 -5.15 13.63
N ASN A 118 15.68 -5.12 14.15
CA ASN A 118 14.45 -5.06 13.35
C ASN A 118 14.29 -3.70 12.67
N ALA A 119 14.61 -2.62 13.38
CA ALA A 119 14.63 -1.27 12.82
C ALA A 119 15.57 -1.19 11.59
N SER A 120 16.71 -1.88 11.61
CA SER A 120 17.69 -1.81 10.52
C SER A 120 17.14 -2.34 9.18
N GLU A 121 16.24 -3.33 9.20
CA GLU A 121 15.60 -3.89 8.01
C GLU A 121 14.61 -2.88 7.42
N ILE A 122 13.72 -2.36 8.27
CA ILE A 122 12.66 -1.44 7.86
C ILE A 122 13.24 -0.09 7.42
N ILE A 123 14.30 0.39 8.06
CA ILE A 123 15.00 1.62 7.66
C ILE A 123 15.51 1.54 6.22
N LYS A 124 15.97 0.38 5.75
CA LYS A 124 16.43 0.20 4.35
C LYS A 124 15.31 0.47 3.35
N ILE A 125 14.07 0.13 3.70
CA ILE A 125 12.90 0.38 2.85
C ILE A 125 12.60 1.87 2.78
N TYR A 126 12.58 2.56 3.92
CA TYR A 126 12.40 4.01 3.94
C TYR A 126 13.51 4.74 3.17
N ASP A 127 14.77 4.30 3.34
CA ASP A 127 15.89 4.84 2.57
C ASP A 127 15.74 4.59 1.08
N TRP A 128 15.28 3.41 0.69
CA TRP A 128 15.01 3.11 -0.71
C TRP A 128 13.92 4.04 -1.27
N LEU A 129 12.80 4.22 -0.57
CA LEU A 129 11.71 5.10 -0.99
C LEU A 129 12.18 6.55 -1.16
N ILE A 130 12.93 7.07 -0.19
CA ILE A 130 13.52 8.42 -0.24
C ILE A 130 14.49 8.54 -1.43
N ASN A 131 15.36 7.55 -1.65
CA ASN A 131 16.30 7.54 -2.77
C ASN A 131 15.58 7.47 -4.13
N LYS A 132 14.41 6.85 -4.21
CA LYS A 132 13.59 6.80 -5.43
C LYS A 132 12.64 7.97 -5.58
N HIS A 133 12.63 8.94 -4.69
CA HIS A 133 11.71 10.08 -4.69
C HIS A 133 11.52 10.73 -6.08
N LYS A 134 12.61 11.15 -6.73
CA LYS A 134 12.56 11.74 -8.09
C LYS A 134 11.90 10.82 -9.11
N LYS A 135 12.15 9.51 -9.01
CA LYS A 135 11.55 8.51 -9.90
C LYS A 135 10.07 8.32 -9.63
N MET A 136 9.64 8.39 -8.38
CA MET A 136 8.21 8.30 -8.01
C MET A 136 7.43 9.50 -8.56
N ILE A 137 8.01 10.71 -8.55
CA ILE A 137 7.44 11.90 -9.22
C ILE A 137 7.32 11.69 -10.74
N GLU A 138 8.37 11.18 -11.39
CA GLU A 138 8.33 10.93 -12.83
C GLU A 138 7.21 9.94 -13.19
N LEU A 139 7.05 8.89 -12.38
CA LEU A 139 6.03 7.87 -12.57
C LEU A 139 4.63 8.40 -12.26
N SER A 140 4.46 9.21 -11.22
CA SER A 140 3.15 9.77 -10.84
C SER A 140 2.55 10.65 -11.94
N LYS A 141 3.42 11.37 -12.68
CA LYS A 141 3.01 12.22 -13.82
C LYS A 141 2.63 11.43 -15.06
N ARG A 142 3.16 10.21 -15.21
CA ARG A 142 2.94 9.34 -16.39
C ARG A 142 1.86 8.31 -16.18
N GLN A 143 1.49 8.03 -14.93
CA GLN A 143 0.52 7.00 -14.61
C GLN A 143 -0.87 7.43 -15.10
N SER A 144 -1.39 6.70 -16.10
CA SER A 144 -2.84 6.59 -16.27
C SER A 144 -3.45 6.09 -14.97
N ASP A 145 -4.74 6.33 -14.77
CA ASP A 145 -5.41 5.89 -13.54
C ASP A 145 -5.14 4.40 -13.28
N PHE A 146 -5.00 4.07 -12.00
CA PHE A 146 -4.68 2.71 -11.58
C PHE A 146 -5.85 1.80 -11.91
N ILE A 147 -5.78 1.14 -13.06
CA ILE A 147 -6.74 0.11 -13.45
C ILE A 147 -6.16 -1.23 -13.00
N LEU A 148 -6.72 -1.80 -11.93
CA LEU A 148 -6.56 -3.22 -11.67
C LEU A 148 -7.07 -3.95 -12.91
N LYS A 149 -6.19 -4.72 -13.56
CA LYS A 149 -6.61 -5.61 -14.64
C LYS A 149 -7.45 -6.71 -14.02
N ILE A 150 -8.75 -6.51 -14.04
CA ILE A 150 -9.75 -7.53 -13.75
C ILE A 150 -9.59 -8.59 -14.83
N GLU A 151 -9.42 -9.86 -14.44
CA GLU A 151 -9.39 -10.97 -15.39
C GLU A 151 -10.67 -10.96 -16.23
N GLU A 152 -10.59 -11.38 -17.48
CA GLU A 152 -11.72 -11.25 -18.41
C GLU A 152 -13.00 -11.90 -17.86
N GLU A 153 -12.86 -13.01 -17.12
CA GLU A 153 -13.97 -13.71 -16.48
C GLU A 153 -14.72 -12.88 -15.41
N TRP A 154 -14.10 -11.86 -14.85
CA TRP A 154 -14.67 -11.00 -13.80
C TRP A 154 -15.24 -9.69 -14.34
N LYS A 155 -14.90 -9.31 -15.58
CA LYS A 155 -15.43 -8.07 -16.18
C LYS A 155 -16.95 -8.15 -16.37
N ASP A 156 -17.44 -9.26 -16.92
CA ASP A 156 -18.87 -9.44 -17.15
C ASP A 156 -19.62 -9.52 -15.82
N LYS A 157 -19.07 -10.25 -14.84
CA LYS A 157 -19.65 -10.35 -13.50
C LYS A 157 -19.71 -9.00 -12.79
N LYS A 158 -18.66 -8.17 -12.93
CA LYS A 158 -18.63 -6.81 -12.39
C LYS A 158 -19.72 -5.95 -13.03
N ASN A 159 -19.85 -6.00 -14.36
CA ASN A 159 -20.81 -5.16 -15.08
C ASN A 159 -22.26 -5.54 -14.73
N GLU A 160 -22.55 -6.83 -14.59
CA GLU A 160 -23.87 -7.34 -14.19
C GLU A 160 -24.21 -6.99 -12.73
N PHE A 161 -23.24 -7.09 -11.82
CA PHE A 161 -23.44 -6.58 -10.45
C PHE A 161 -23.68 -5.06 -10.45
N LEU A 162 -22.88 -4.31 -11.22
CA LEU A 162 -22.97 -2.86 -11.27
C LEU A 162 -24.31 -2.39 -11.85
N SER A 163 -24.89 -3.08 -12.83
CA SER A 163 -26.23 -2.75 -13.33
C SER A 163 -27.29 -2.86 -12.24
N TYR A 164 -27.26 -3.90 -11.40
CA TYR A 164 -28.20 -4.00 -10.28
C TYR A 164 -28.04 -2.86 -9.27
N ILE A 165 -26.81 -2.42 -9.00
CA ILE A 165 -26.57 -1.29 -8.09
C ILE A 165 -27.07 0.02 -8.70
N ILE A 166 -26.85 0.25 -10.00
CA ILE A 166 -27.30 1.46 -10.70
C ILE A 166 -28.84 1.51 -10.75
N ASP A 167 -29.48 0.37 -10.96
CA ASP A 167 -30.94 0.25 -11.02
C ASP A 167 -31.59 0.24 -9.62
N GLY A 168 -30.80 0.24 -8.54
CA GLY A 168 -31.28 0.19 -7.16
C GLY A 168 -31.86 -1.16 -6.75
N ASP A 169 -31.64 -2.21 -7.54
CA ASP A 169 -32.11 -3.58 -7.28
C ASP A 169 -31.13 -4.33 -6.37
N PHE A 170 -31.17 -3.98 -5.08
CA PHE A 170 -30.29 -4.58 -4.07
C PHE A 170 -30.58 -6.07 -3.82
N GLU A 171 -31.80 -6.54 -4.05
CA GLU A 171 -32.15 -7.96 -3.92
C GLU A 171 -31.45 -8.79 -4.99
N SER A 172 -31.51 -8.35 -6.26
CA SER A 172 -30.80 -9.01 -7.36
C SER A 172 -29.29 -8.92 -7.17
N ALA A 173 -28.76 -7.78 -6.72
CA ALA A 173 -27.34 -7.63 -6.40
C ALA A 173 -26.86 -8.64 -5.34
N LEU A 174 -27.63 -8.82 -4.25
CA LEU A 174 -27.34 -9.78 -3.19
C LEU A 174 -27.46 -11.23 -3.68
N LYS A 175 -28.51 -11.55 -4.45
CA LYS A 175 -28.71 -12.88 -5.02
C LYS A 175 -27.60 -13.26 -5.99
N PHE A 176 -27.19 -12.31 -6.84
CA PHE A 176 -26.08 -12.46 -7.77
C PHE A 176 -24.77 -12.73 -7.05
N THR A 177 -24.46 -11.92 -6.02
CA THR A 177 -23.26 -12.10 -5.18
C THR A 177 -23.27 -13.47 -4.51
N ASN A 178 -24.39 -13.88 -3.91
CA ASN A 178 -24.53 -15.19 -3.28
C ASN A 178 -24.39 -16.36 -4.26
N LYS A 179 -24.84 -16.20 -5.52
CA LYS A 179 -24.68 -17.22 -6.56
C LYS A 179 -23.22 -17.39 -6.96
N ILE A 180 -22.48 -16.29 -7.10
CA ILE A 180 -21.04 -16.32 -7.37
C ILE A 180 -20.30 -16.96 -6.19
N LEU A 181 -20.61 -16.54 -4.96
CA LEU A 181 -19.98 -17.09 -3.76
C LEU A 181 -20.34 -18.56 -3.49
N LYS A 182 -21.47 -19.06 -3.98
CA LYS A 182 -21.83 -20.50 -3.86
C LYS A 182 -21.20 -21.38 -4.92
N SER A 183 -21.00 -20.87 -6.14
CA SER A 183 -20.27 -21.61 -7.19
C SER A 183 -18.76 -21.66 -6.91
N TYR A 184 -18.28 -20.73 -6.09
CA TYR A 184 -16.95 -20.74 -5.51
C TYR A 184 -17.06 -21.24 -4.08
N ASN A 185 -16.96 -22.57 -3.85
CA ASN A 185 -16.79 -23.11 -2.49
C ASN A 185 -15.80 -22.23 -1.71
N GLU A 186 -15.97 -21.96 -0.42
CA GLU A 186 -14.96 -21.21 0.39
C GLU A 186 -13.56 -21.82 0.19
N MET A 187 -13.53 -23.16 0.10
CA MET A 187 -12.37 -23.96 -0.27
C MET A 187 -11.80 -23.65 -1.66
N SER A 188 -12.59 -23.20 -2.64
CA SER A 188 -12.14 -22.81 -3.98
C SER A 188 -11.60 -21.39 -4.05
N PHE A 189 -12.03 -20.48 -3.18
CA PHE A 189 -11.42 -19.16 -3.06
C PHE A 189 -10.03 -19.31 -2.41
N ILE A 190 -9.95 -20.10 -1.33
CA ILE A 190 -8.69 -20.52 -0.69
C ILE A 190 -7.81 -21.30 -1.69
N LYS A 191 -8.37 -22.26 -2.43
CA LYS A 191 -7.60 -23.08 -3.38
C LYS A 191 -7.16 -22.31 -4.62
N ARG A 192 -7.91 -21.29 -5.08
CA ARG A 192 -7.48 -20.40 -6.17
C ARG A 192 -6.47 -19.37 -5.71
N ALA A 193 -6.59 -18.89 -4.48
CA ALA A 193 -5.51 -18.15 -3.83
C ALA A 193 -4.27 -19.05 -3.79
N ASP A 194 -4.37 -20.28 -3.26
CA ASP A 194 -3.28 -21.26 -3.20
C ASP A 194 -2.71 -21.63 -4.59
N GLU A 195 -3.53 -21.75 -5.63
CA GLU A 195 -3.09 -22.03 -7.00
C GLU A 195 -2.40 -20.82 -7.63
N ALA A 196 -2.94 -19.60 -7.46
CA ALA A 196 -2.28 -18.36 -7.87
C ALA A 196 -0.94 -18.18 -7.13
N LEU A 197 -0.89 -18.63 -5.88
CA LEU A 197 0.29 -18.64 -5.01
C LEU A 197 1.30 -19.72 -5.37
N TYR A 198 0.82 -20.89 -5.78
CA TYR A 198 1.63 -21.98 -6.30
C TYR A 198 2.24 -21.63 -7.67
N ILE A 199 1.48 -20.97 -8.55
CA ILE A 199 1.95 -20.44 -9.83
C ILE A 199 2.94 -19.28 -9.62
N ALA A 200 2.74 -18.44 -8.59
CA ALA A 200 3.71 -17.44 -8.17
C ALA A 200 5.03 -18.10 -7.69
N LYS A 201 4.95 -19.10 -6.80
CA LYS A 201 6.11 -19.89 -6.32
C LYS A 201 6.88 -20.58 -7.44
N ARG A 202 6.21 -21.19 -8.42
CA ARG A 202 6.85 -21.91 -9.55
C ARG A 202 7.55 -20.98 -10.55
N ASN A 203 7.10 -19.73 -10.68
CA ASN A 203 7.68 -18.72 -11.57
C ASN A 203 8.68 -17.78 -10.86
N GLY A 204 9.15 -18.12 -9.66
CA GLY A 204 10.11 -17.32 -8.91
C GLY A 204 9.55 -16.01 -8.34
N ARG A 205 8.21 -15.89 -8.19
CA ARG A 205 7.59 -14.77 -7.48
C ARG A 205 7.46 -15.15 -6.00
N ASN A 206 8.27 -14.51 -5.16
CA ASN A 206 8.24 -14.74 -3.73
C ASN A 206 6.99 -14.11 -3.11
N ARG A 207 6.18 -15.01 -2.53
CA ARG A 207 5.23 -14.87 -1.41
C ARG A 207 4.51 -13.53 -1.26
N CYS A 208 3.20 -13.55 -1.55
CA CYS A 208 2.22 -12.69 -0.88
C CYS A 208 0.98 -13.52 -0.51
N GLU A 209 0.93 -14.09 0.69
CA GLU A 209 -0.25 -14.82 1.21
C GLU A 209 -0.83 -14.07 2.42
N ILE A 210 -1.81 -13.15 2.20
CA ILE A 210 -2.93 -12.93 3.13
C ILE A 210 -4.15 -13.61 2.51
N ILE A 211 -4.78 -14.45 3.33
CA ILE A 211 -6.23 -14.51 3.66
C ILE A 211 -7.21 -14.21 2.51
#